data_AF-A0AAP3F8M3-F1
#
_entry.id   AF-A0AAP3F8M3-F1
#
_cell.length_a   1.000
_cell.length_b   1.000
_cell.length_c   1.000
_cell.angle_alpha   90.00
_cell.angle_beta   90.00
_cell.angle_gamma   90.00
#
_symmetry.space_group_name_H-M   'P 1'
#
loop_
_entity.id
_entity.type
_entity.pdbx_description
1 polymer ?
#
loop_
_entity_poly.entity_id
_entity_poly.type
_entity_poly.pdbx_seq_one_letter_code
_entity_poly.pdbx_strand_id
1 'polypeptide(L)'
;MLGKRILISAVCLLAMQGAMAQVDGVTGASVQAAGTSCSKDKKVCCKTPAEQLKIRLQKILNKGIMLGHQDDPVYGTTWKWDYGKSDVLLATGDYPAVMGFDLGKIELDSKENLDGVPFDRMRQEIIAQYKEVESLP
;
A
#
# COMPACT_ATOMS: atom_id res chain seq x y z
N MET A 1 -50.89 -2.82 -27.89
CA MET A 1 -49.62 -2.06 -27.71
C MET A 1 -48.63 -2.96 -26.98
N LEU A 2 -48.12 -4.04 -27.57
CA LEU A 2 -46.94 -4.12 -28.44
C LEU A 2 -45.75 -3.23 -28.03
N GLY A 3 -44.95 -3.76 -27.10
CA GLY A 3 -43.49 -3.93 -27.20
C GLY A 3 -42.59 -2.71 -27.44
N LYS A 4 -41.55 -2.59 -26.60
CA LYS A 4 -40.15 -2.73 -27.04
C LYS A 4 -39.20 -2.75 -25.82
N ARG A 5 -38.71 -3.96 -25.51
CA ARG A 5 -37.46 -4.18 -24.80
C ARG A 5 -36.34 -3.78 -25.77
N ILE A 6 -35.46 -2.87 -25.37
CA ILE A 6 -34.25 -2.56 -26.13
C ILE A 6 -33.10 -3.37 -25.54
N LEU A 7 -32.82 -4.49 -26.21
CA LEU A 7 -31.54 -5.19 -26.20
C LEU A 7 -30.58 -4.41 -27.09
N ILE A 8 -29.41 -4.02 -26.56
CA ILE A 8 -28.24 -3.75 -27.41
C ILE A 8 -27.14 -4.72 -26.98
N SER A 9 -26.91 -5.63 -27.91
CA SER A 9 -25.83 -6.62 -27.99
C SER A 9 -24.61 -5.98 -28.64
N ALA A 10 -23.42 -6.21 -28.11
CA ALA A 10 -22.14 -6.28 -28.84
C ALA A 10 -21.12 -6.96 -27.90
N VAL A 11 -20.92 -8.27 -28.00
CA VAL A 11 -19.93 -8.93 -28.89
C VAL A 11 -18.55 -8.28 -28.79
N CYS A 12 -17.66 -8.90 -28.01
CA CYS A 12 -16.24 -8.88 -28.30
C CYS A 12 -15.66 -10.26 -27.93
N LEU A 13 -15.74 -11.16 -28.90
CA LEU A 13 -15.05 -12.43 -28.93
C LEU A 13 -13.84 -12.23 -29.84
N LEU A 14 -12.64 -12.16 -29.28
CA LEU A 14 -11.41 -12.39 -30.04
C LEU A 14 -10.54 -13.38 -29.25
N ALA A 15 -10.49 -14.56 -29.84
CA ALA A 15 -9.64 -15.67 -29.48
C ALA A 15 -8.18 -15.34 -29.79
N MET A 16 -7.27 -15.83 -28.94
CA MET A 16 -5.96 -16.29 -29.39
C MET A 16 -5.67 -17.62 -28.70
N GLN A 17 -5.99 -18.72 -29.41
CA GLN A 17 -5.34 -20.00 -29.20
C GLN A 17 -3.87 -19.90 -29.63
N GLY A 18 -2.99 -20.34 -28.76
CA GLY A 18 -1.61 -20.71 -29.09
C GLY A 18 -1.26 -22.00 -28.36
N ALA A 19 -1.73 -23.13 -28.89
CA ALA A 19 -1.26 -24.46 -28.51
C ALA A 19 -0.97 -25.22 -29.81
N MET A 20 0.32 -25.40 -30.10
CA MET A 20 0.80 -26.32 -31.13
C MET A 20 1.67 -27.34 -30.41
N ALA A 21 1.17 -28.57 -30.29
CA ALA A 21 1.93 -29.73 -29.87
C ALA A 21 1.43 -30.95 -30.65
N GLN A 22 2.24 -31.42 -31.59
CA GLN A 22 2.34 -32.80 -32.08
C GLN A 22 3.83 -32.99 -32.44
N VAL A 23 4.48 -34.11 -32.14
CA VAL A 23 4.19 -35.45 -32.65
C VAL A 23 4.67 -36.55 -31.69
N ASP A 24 3.95 -37.67 -31.80
CA ASP A 24 4.02 -38.93 -31.08
C ASP A 24 5.31 -39.75 -31.28
N GLY A 25 5.63 -40.56 -30.26
CA GLY A 25 6.56 -41.66 -30.36
C GLY A 25 6.31 -42.67 -29.24
N VAL A 26 5.45 -43.66 -29.53
CA VAL A 26 5.16 -44.79 -28.65
C VAL A 26 6.26 -45.85 -28.82
N THR A 27 6.84 -46.34 -27.72
CA THR A 27 7.07 -47.79 -27.46
C THR A 27 7.61 -48.02 -26.04
N GLY A 28 6.80 -48.76 -25.26
CA GLY A 28 7.10 -49.64 -24.12
C GLY A 28 8.29 -49.40 -23.18
N ALA A 29 8.01 -49.24 -21.88
CA ALA A 29 8.26 -50.25 -20.84
C ALA A 29 7.86 -49.70 -19.46
N SER A 30 7.15 -50.53 -18.71
CA SER A 30 6.59 -50.32 -17.38
C SER A 30 7.62 -50.03 -16.28
N VAL A 31 7.36 -49.03 -15.42
CA VAL A 31 7.47 -49.15 -13.95
C VAL A 31 6.52 -48.15 -13.29
N GLN A 32 5.52 -48.63 -12.54
CA GLN A 32 4.79 -47.82 -11.56
C GLN A 32 5.67 -47.66 -10.32
N ALA A 33 5.95 -46.42 -9.93
CA ALA A 33 6.45 -46.11 -8.60
C ALA A 33 5.64 -44.95 -8.00
N ALA A 34 4.96 -45.31 -6.92
CA ALA A 34 4.28 -44.53 -5.89
C ALA A 34 4.29 -42.99 -5.99
N GLY A 35 3.09 -42.44 -5.86
CA GLY A 35 2.85 -41.01 -5.71
C GLY A 35 3.67 -40.42 -4.57
N THR A 36 4.31 -39.29 -4.89
CA THR A 36 4.65 -38.28 -3.90
C THR A 36 3.92 -37.03 -4.36
N SER A 37 2.80 -36.72 -3.70
CA SER A 37 2.20 -35.39 -3.81
C SER A 37 3.25 -34.40 -3.32
N CYS A 38 3.89 -33.69 -4.25
CA CYS A 38 4.64 -32.50 -3.90
C CYS A 38 3.60 -31.48 -3.46
N SER A 39 3.30 -31.48 -2.16
CA SER A 39 2.62 -30.39 -1.50
C SER A 39 3.41 -29.15 -1.85
N LYS A 40 2.87 -28.35 -2.77
CA LYS A 40 3.33 -26.98 -2.97
C LYS A 40 3.04 -26.29 -1.66
N ASP A 41 4.04 -26.30 -0.77
CA ASP A 41 4.10 -25.40 0.36
C ASP A 41 4.07 -24.00 -0.23
N LYS A 42 2.85 -23.49 -0.40
CA LYS A 42 2.60 -22.07 -0.51
C LYS A 42 3.08 -21.52 0.80
N LYS A 43 4.35 -21.10 0.84
CA LYS A 43 4.82 -20.13 1.82
C LYS A 43 3.83 -18.98 1.70
N VAL A 44 2.88 -18.91 2.62
CA VAL A 44 2.02 -17.73 2.77
C VAL A 44 2.99 -16.64 3.16
N CYS A 45 3.51 -15.93 2.17
CA CYS A 45 4.35 -14.79 2.41
C CYS A 45 3.44 -13.74 3.05
N CYS A 46 3.55 -13.58 4.37
CA CYS A 46 2.94 -12.49 5.07
C CYS A 46 3.45 -11.19 4.41
N LYS A 47 2.53 -10.43 3.82
CA LYS A 47 2.85 -9.16 3.17
C LYS A 47 3.53 -8.23 4.19
N THR A 48 4.65 -7.63 3.80
CA THR A 48 5.32 -6.60 4.58
C THR A 48 4.37 -5.41 4.86
N PRO A 49 4.60 -4.60 5.91
CA PRO A 49 3.80 -3.40 6.15
C PRO A 49 3.72 -2.47 4.94
N ALA A 50 4.81 -2.34 4.17
CA ALA A 50 4.86 -1.54 2.95
C ALA A 50 3.95 -2.10 1.84
N GLU A 51 3.95 -3.42 1.63
CA GLU A 51 3.04 -4.06 0.66
C GLU A 51 1.58 -3.93 1.08
N GLN A 52 1.29 -4.01 2.37
CA GLN A 52 -0.06 -3.80 2.89
C GLN A 52 -0.51 -2.35 2.67
N LEU A 53 0.34 -1.38 2.97
CA LEU A 53 0.09 0.04 2.71
C LEU A 53 -0.19 0.27 1.22
N LYS A 54 0.66 -0.24 0.32
CA LYS A 54 0.46 -0.13 -1.13
C LYS A 54 -0.91 -0.65 -1.57
N ILE A 55 -1.34 -1.80 -1.06
CA ILE A 55 -2.67 -2.37 -1.37
C ILE A 55 -3.80 -1.47 -0.84
N ARG A 56 -3.66 -0.93 0.39
CA ARG A 56 -4.65 0.00 0.96
C ARG A 56 -4.76 1.26 0.11
N LEU A 57 -3.62 1.86 -0.27
CA LEU A 57 -3.57 3.03 -1.14
C LEU A 57 -4.24 2.78 -2.49
N GLN A 58 -3.94 1.64 -3.14
CA GLN A 58 -4.56 1.25 -4.41
C GLN A 58 -6.10 1.16 -4.32
N LYS A 59 -6.64 0.69 -3.19
CA LYS A 59 -8.10 0.56 -2.99
C LYS A 59 -8.80 1.92 -2.83
N ILE A 60 -8.11 2.93 -2.32
CA ILE A 60 -8.70 4.25 -2.03
C ILE A 60 -8.45 5.30 -3.11
N LEU A 61 -7.66 4.97 -4.16
CA LEU A 61 -7.33 5.90 -5.26
C LEU A 61 -8.55 6.63 -5.85
N ASN A 62 -9.69 5.94 -5.99
CA ASN A 62 -10.90 6.51 -6.59
C ASN A 62 -11.85 7.16 -5.57
N LYS A 63 -11.52 7.14 -4.27
CA LYS A 63 -12.35 7.72 -3.21
C LYS A 63 -12.08 9.21 -2.98
N GLY A 64 -10.88 9.68 -3.32
CA GLY A 64 -10.48 11.06 -3.10
C GLY A 64 -8.98 11.26 -3.12
N ILE A 65 -8.54 12.44 -2.67
CA ILE A 65 -7.14 12.84 -2.60
C ILE A 65 -6.74 12.89 -1.12
N MET A 66 -5.58 12.33 -0.80
CA MET A 66 -4.98 12.47 0.54
C MET A 66 -4.20 13.77 0.60
N LEU A 67 -4.49 14.60 1.61
CA LEU A 67 -3.69 15.79 1.91
C LEU A 67 -2.53 15.41 2.82
N GLY A 68 -1.34 15.90 2.47
CA GLY A 68 -0.13 15.74 3.26
C GLY A 68 0.39 17.06 3.78
N HIS A 69 1.02 17.04 4.95
CA HIS A 69 1.68 18.22 5.54
C HIS A 69 3.08 17.85 6.06
N GLN A 70 4.03 18.75 5.86
CA GLN A 70 5.44 18.57 6.23
C GLN A 70 5.63 19.09 7.66
N ASP A 71 6.29 18.30 8.51
CA ASP A 71 6.63 18.65 9.91
C ASP A 71 5.41 19.03 10.78
N ASP A 72 4.23 18.51 10.41
CA ASP A 72 2.94 18.81 11.01
C ASP A 72 2.86 18.64 12.54
N PRO A 73 3.33 17.52 13.14
CA PRO A 73 3.15 17.30 14.57
C PRO A 73 4.29 17.89 15.42
N VAL A 74 5.27 18.55 14.82
CA VAL A 74 6.46 19.03 15.54
C VAL A 74 6.47 20.53 15.76
N TYR A 75 5.86 21.32 14.87
CA TYR A 75 5.64 22.75 15.07
C TYR A 75 4.58 23.29 14.11
N GLY A 76 4.09 24.50 14.41
CA GLY A 76 3.21 25.25 13.54
C GLY A 76 3.52 26.74 13.58
N THR A 77 2.57 27.55 13.12
CA THR A 77 2.78 29.00 12.94
C THR A 77 3.05 29.73 14.26
N THR A 78 2.53 29.22 15.38
CA THR A 78 2.56 29.89 16.70
C THR A 78 3.06 29.01 17.84
N TRP A 79 3.50 27.79 17.56
CA TRP A 79 3.89 26.82 18.58
C TRP A 79 5.01 25.91 18.07
N LYS A 80 5.81 25.36 18.99
CA LYS A 80 6.91 24.43 18.69
C LYS A 80 6.98 23.37 19.79
N TRP A 81 7.13 22.10 19.42
CA TRP A 81 7.35 20.96 20.34
C TRP A 81 6.19 20.56 21.23
N ASP A 82 5.02 21.15 21.08
CA ASP A 82 3.84 20.72 21.82
C ASP A 82 3.39 19.36 21.29
N TYR A 83 3.09 18.42 22.18
CA TYR A 83 2.59 17.10 21.79
C TYR A 83 1.11 17.18 21.42
N GLY A 84 0.72 16.43 20.38
CA GLY A 84 -0.67 16.34 19.93
C GLY A 84 -1.22 17.62 19.29
N LYS A 85 -0.35 18.53 18.85
CA LYS A 85 -0.73 19.71 18.07
C LYS A 85 -0.42 19.51 16.59
N SER A 86 -1.21 20.17 15.75
CA SER A 86 -1.06 20.25 14.30
C SER A 86 -1.86 21.46 13.83
N ASP A 87 -1.29 22.29 12.95
CA ASP A 87 -2.05 23.41 12.37
C ASP A 87 -3.20 22.89 11.48
N VAL A 88 -3.03 21.72 10.84
CA VAL A 88 -4.10 21.06 10.07
C VAL A 88 -5.23 20.59 10.98
N LEU A 89 -4.90 19.97 12.12
CA LEU A 89 -5.87 19.56 13.13
C LEU A 89 -6.64 20.76 13.68
N LEU A 90 -5.95 21.83 14.03
CA LEU A 90 -6.57 23.04 14.57
C LEU A 90 -7.49 23.72 13.55
N ALA A 91 -7.16 23.67 12.25
CA ALA A 91 -7.94 24.28 11.19
C ALA A 91 -9.14 23.43 10.74
N THR A 92 -9.00 22.10 10.74
CA THR A 92 -9.96 21.19 10.07
C THR A 92 -10.65 20.20 10.98
N GLY A 93 -10.13 19.98 12.19
CA GLY A 93 -10.63 18.99 13.14
C GLY A 93 -10.05 17.58 12.96
N ASP A 94 -9.12 17.37 12.03
CA ASP A 94 -8.43 16.08 11.82
C ASP A 94 -6.94 16.29 11.43
N TYR A 95 -6.10 15.29 11.67
CA TYR A 95 -4.70 15.29 11.25
C TYR A 95 -4.57 15.13 9.72
N PRO A 96 -3.43 15.51 9.11
CA PRO A 96 -3.19 15.22 7.70
C PRO A 96 -3.08 13.71 7.47
N ALA A 97 -3.60 13.25 6.33
CA ALA A 97 -3.55 11.83 5.95
C ALA A 97 -2.11 11.33 5.71
N VAL A 98 -1.19 12.24 5.35
CA VAL A 98 0.23 11.94 5.17
C VAL A 98 1.06 12.99 5.92
N MET A 99 2.05 12.57 6.69
CA MET A 99 3.01 13.48 7.31
C MET A 99 4.37 13.27 6.66
N GLY A 100 5.00 14.37 6.27
CA GLY A 100 6.38 14.37 5.77
C GLY A 100 7.35 14.82 6.85
N PHE A 101 8.57 14.27 6.81
CA PHE A 101 9.66 14.59 7.72
C PHE A 101 10.98 14.68 6.94
N ASP A 102 11.84 15.63 7.30
CA ASP A 102 13.14 15.83 6.64
C ASP A 102 14.30 15.26 7.48
N LEU A 103 15.17 14.49 6.84
CA LEU A 103 16.33 13.83 7.47
C LEU A 103 17.66 14.57 7.30
N GLY A 104 17.70 15.75 6.69
CA GLY A 104 18.94 16.46 6.43
C GLY A 104 19.75 16.70 7.71
N LYS A 105 21.08 16.59 7.61
CA LYS A 105 22.05 16.50 8.71
C LYS A 105 22.11 15.16 9.44
N ILE A 106 21.21 14.19 9.19
CA ILE A 106 21.37 12.85 9.78
C ILE A 106 22.67 12.18 9.31
N GLU A 107 23.08 12.47 8.08
CA GLU A 107 24.32 11.99 7.46
C GLU A 107 25.59 12.54 8.14
N LEU A 108 25.45 13.58 8.95
CA LEU A 108 26.52 14.23 9.70
C LEU A 108 26.54 13.81 11.18
N ASP A 109 25.78 12.79 11.57
CA ASP A 109 25.59 12.37 12.97
C ASP A 109 25.01 13.49 13.86
N SER A 110 24.24 14.41 13.26
CA SER A 110 23.52 15.44 13.99
C SER A 110 22.40 14.81 14.83
N LYS A 111 22.06 15.44 15.96
CA LYS A 111 20.91 15.05 16.80
C LYS A 111 19.58 15.61 16.30
N GLU A 112 19.64 16.58 15.40
CA GLU A 112 18.50 17.30 14.84
C GLU A 112 18.68 17.53 13.34
N ASN A 113 17.56 17.72 12.64
CA ASN A 113 17.58 17.97 11.20
C ASN A 113 18.04 19.41 10.85
N LEU A 114 17.97 19.76 9.57
CA LEU A 114 18.38 21.09 9.10
C LEU A 114 17.56 22.25 9.71
N ASP A 115 16.31 22.00 10.10
CA ASP A 115 15.36 22.94 10.72
C ASP A 115 15.40 22.92 12.28
N GLY A 116 16.30 22.12 12.85
CA GLY A 116 16.44 21.98 14.30
C GLY A 116 15.35 21.12 14.95
N VAL A 117 14.76 20.17 14.21
CA VAL A 117 13.86 19.13 14.73
C VAL A 117 14.68 17.94 15.24
N PRO A 118 14.61 17.62 16.55
CA PRO A 118 15.31 16.46 17.08
C PRO A 118 14.84 15.15 16.43
N PHE A 119 15.78 14.29 16.00
CA PHE A 119 15.43 13.01 15.38
C PHE A 119 14.66 12.06 16.32
N ASP A 120 14.92 12.15 17.63
CA ASP A 120 14.16 11.40 18.63
C ASP A 120 12.68 11.84 18.67
N ARG A 121 12.41 13.14 18.53
CA ARG A 121 11.03 13.65 18.46
C ARG A 121 10.36 13.19 17.16
N MET A 122 11.05 13.31 16.03
CA MET A 122 10.55 12.83 14.74
C MET A 122 10.20 11.33 14.78
N ARG A 123 11.05 10.51 15.38
CA ARG A 123 10.79 9.08 15.58
C ARG A 123 9.52 8.84 16.41
N GLN A 124 9.31 9.60 17.49
CA GLN A 124 8.11 9.49 18.32
C GLN A 124 6.84 9.78 17.49
N GLU A 125 6.87 10.83 16.69
CA GLU A 125 5.71 11.24 15.87
C GLU A 125 5.41 10.26 14.73
N ILE A 126 6.44 9.73 14.05
CA ILE A 126 6.25 8.68 13.02
C ILE A 126 5.57 7.45 13.63
N ILE A 127 5.98 7.05 14.84
CA ILE A 127 5.37 5.91 15.54
C ILE A 127 3.93 6.24 15.96
N ALA A 128 3.66 7.46 16.44
CA ALA A 128 2.32 7.88 16.82
C ALA A 128 1.38 7.84 15.60
N GLN A 129 1.78 8.45 14.49
CA GLN A 129 0.99 8.43 13.25
C GLN A 129 0.71 7.01 12.76
N TYR A 130 1.71 6.12 12.78
CA TYR A 130 1.52 4.73 12.37
C TYR A 130 0.44 4.02 13.20
N LYS A 131 0.43 4.25 14.53
CA LYS A 131 -0.55 3.65 15.44
C LYS A 131 -1.95 4.21 15.25
N GLU A 132 -2.08 5.52 15.02
CA GLU A 132 -3.38 6.13 14.70
C GLU A 132 -3.95 5.58 13.39
N VAL A 133 -3.12 5.36 12.36
CA VAL A 133 -3.57 4.77 11.10
C VAL A 133 -3.99 3.29 11.27
N GLU A 134 -3.38 2.54 12.19
CA GLU A 134 -3.80 1.16 12.50
C GLU A 134 -5.11 1.08 13.31
N SER A 135 -5.46 2.12 14.07
CA SER A 135 -6.67 2.14 14.89
C SER A 135 -7.94 2.45 14.09
N LEU A 136 -7.79 2.94 12.85
CA LEU A 136 -8.89 3.26 11.95
C LEU A 136 -9.47 1.97 11.30
N PRO A 137 -10.81 1.79 11.32
CA PRO A 137 -11.50 0.58 10.86
C PRO A 137 -11.44 0.31 9.35
#